data_AF-A0A3B9GHM7-F1
#
_entry.id   AF-A0A3B9GHM7-F1
#
_cell.length_a   1.000
_cell.length_b   1.000
_cell.length_c   1.000
_cell.angle_alpha   90.00
_cell.angle_beta   90.00
_cell.angle_gamma   90.00
#
_symmetry.space_group_name_H-M   'P 1'
#
loop_
_entity.id
_entity.type
_entity.pdbx_description
1 polymer ?
#
loop_
_entity_poly.entity_id
_entity_poly.type
_entity_poly.pdbx_seq_one_letter_code
_entity_poly.pdbx_strand_id
1 'polypeptide(L)'
;MGIATGCRALYNPIMTIETHWLVYPDGERQETDRVLRMNDIVDMNGNPLPLPPPTDRMIAYRLYKMRRVEERGELDLLFYLELIPAWELASMMR
;
A
#
# COMPACT_ATOMS: atom_id res chain seq x y z
N MET A 1 27.66 -4.61 39.80
CA MET A 1 27.34 -3.17 39.91
C MET A 1 26.79 -2.72 38.57
N GLY A 2 25.52 -2.28 38.52
CA GLY A 2 24.96 -1.51 37.39
C GLY A 2 24.49 -2.28 36.16
N ILE A 3 23.17 -2.40 36.04
CA ILE A 3 22.32 -2.99 34.99
C ILE A 3 22.04 -2.01 33.82
N ALA A 4 21.78 -2.59 32.63
CA ALA A 4 20.90 -2.16 31.52
C ALA A 4 20.96 -0.68 31.03
N THR A 5 20.98 -0.38 29.73
CA THR A 5 19.74 -0.43 28.91
C THR A 5 20.11 -0.17 27.45
N GLY A 6 19.95 -1.19 26.62
CA GLY A 6 19.93 -1.08 25.17
C GLY A 6 18.80 -1.95 24.66
N CYS A 7 17.57 -1.66 25.09
CA CYS A 7 16.37 -2.32 24.61
C CYS A 7 16.18 -1.99 23.12
N ARG A 8 16.84 -2.75 22.27
CA ARG A 8 16.48 -2.89 20.86
C ARG A 8 15.20 -3.71 20.86
N ALA A 9 14.09 -3.05 20.57
CA ALA A 9 12.74 -3.60 20.63
C ALA A 9 12.69 -5.06 20.18
N LEU A 10 12.36 -5.94 21.12
CA LEU A 10 12.04 -7.33 20.85
C LEU A 10 10.74 -7.32 20.03
N TYR A 11 10.87 -7.55 18.73
CA TYR A 11 9.73 -7.74 17.82
C TYR A 11 9.09 -9.08 18.19
N ASN A 12 8.07 -9.01 19.05
CA ASN A 12 7.29 -10.18 19.43
C ASN A 12 5.80 -9.87 19.20
N PRO A 13 5.32 -9.86 17.95
CA PRO A 13 3.89 -10.00 17.75
C PRO A 13 3.53 -11.48 17.91
N ILE A 14 2.41 -11.73 18.57
CA ILE A 14 1.57 -12.90 18.26
C ILE A 14 1.63 -13.08 16.74
N MET A 15 2.01 -14.27 16.25
CA MET A 15 2.20 -14.55 14.81
C MET A 15 0.91 -14.28 14.03
N THR A 16 0.65 -13.02 13.72
CA THR A 16 -0.33 -12.60 12.73
C THR A 16 0.44 -12.30 11.48
N ILE A 17 0.42 -13.24 10.54
CA ILE A 17 0.98 -13.05 9.21
C ILE A 17 0.10 -12.00 8.55
N GLU A 18 0.64 -10.78 8.37
CA GLU A 18 -0.05 -9.70 7.67
C GLU A 18 0.35 -9.76 6.19
N THR A 19 -0.58 -10.15 5.33
CA THR A 19 -0.37 -10.22 3.89
C THR A 19 -1.09 -9.07 3.23
N HIS A 20 -0.40 -8.26 2.43
CA HIS A 20 -1.04 -7.19 1.69
C HIS A 20 -1.17 -7.54 0.22
N TRP A 21 -2.35 -7.28 -0.33
CA TRP A 21 -2.73 -7.59 -1.69
C TRP A 21 -3.17 -6.33 -2.42
N LEU A 22 -2.44 -5.91 -3.43
CA LEU A 22 -2.86 -4.92 -4.41
C LEU A 22 -3.82 -5.58 -5.40
N VAL A 23 -5.02 -5.06 -5.55
CA VAL A 23 -6.03 -5.54 -6.50
C VAL A 23 -6.21 -4.49 -7.58
N TYR A 24 -5.67 -4.76 -8.76
CA TYR A 24 -5.77 -3.89 -9.93
C TYR A 24 -7.16 -3.98 -10.57
N PRO A 25 -7.59 -2.97 -11.33
CA PRO A 25 -8.90 -2.96 -12.00
C PRO A 25 -9.08 -4.10 -13.02
N ASP A 26 -8.00 -4.64 -13.59
CA ASP A 26 -8.01 -5.83 -14.46
C ASP A 26 -8.31 -7.14 -13.70
N GLY A 27 -8.41 -7.09 -12.36
CA GLY A 27 -8.61 -8.26 -11.50
C GLY A 27 -7.30 -8.98 -11.13
N GLU A 28 -6.17 -8.50 -11.64
CA GLU A 28 -4.85 -8.95 -11.23
C GLU A 28 -4.59 -8.58 -9.76
N ARG A 29 -3.95 -9.50 -9.03
CA ARG A 29 -3.60 -9.30 -7.63
C ARG A 29 -2.10 -9.45 -7.46
N GLN A 30 -1.50 -8.50 -6.77
CA GLN A 30 -0.08 -8.48 -6.50
C GLN A 30 0.16 -8.38 -5.00
N GLU A 31 0.94 -9.30 -4.45
CA GLU A 31 1.38 -9.21 -3.07
C GLU A 31 2.35 -8.04 -2.90
N THR A 32 2.22 -7.32 -1.79
CA THR A 32 3.14 -6.24 -1.43
C THR A 32 3.49 -6.31 0.05
N ASP A 33 4.73 -5.97 0.37
CA ASP A 33 5.13 -5.80 1.77
C ASP A 33 4.70 -4.41 2.31
N ARG A 34 4.18 -3.55 1.43
CA ARG A 34 3.88 -2.16 1.73
C ARG A 34 2.44 -1.97 2.17
N VAL A 35 2.27 -1.28 3.29
CA VAL A 35 0.97 -0.81 3.75
C VAL A 35 0.58 0.45 2.97
N LEU A 36 -0.45 0.37 2.14
CA LEU A 36 -1.06 1.54 1.50
C LEU A 36 -2.17 2.13 2.36
N ARG A 37 -2.39 3.44 2.26
CA ARG A 37 -3.48 4.14 2.94
C ARG A 37 -4.54 4.62 1.95
N MET A 38 -5.71 4.97 2.47
CA MET A 38 -6.79 5.53 1.67
C MET A 38 -6.31 6.75 0.88
N ASN A 39 -6.59 6.80 -0.42
CA ASN A 39 -6.11 7.81 -1.36
C ASN A 39 -4.59 7.81 -1.64
N ASP A 40 -3.84 6.79 -1.22
CA ASP A 40 -2.48 6.60 -1.73
C ASP A 40 -2.52 6.40 -3.25
N ILE A 41 -1.57 7.02 -3.94
CA ILE A 41 -1.38 6.88 -5.37
C ILE A 41 -0.13 6.06 -5.59
N VAL A 42 -0.25 4.94 -6.28
CA VAL A 42 0.84 4.04 -6.62
C VAL A 42 0.97 3.85 -8.12
N ASP A 43 2.18 3.58 -8.58
CA ASP A 43 2.47 3.13 -9.93
C ASP A 43 2.06 1.66 -10.14
N MET A 44 2.12 1.17 -11.38
CA MET A 44 1.92 -0.24 -11.74
C MET A 44 2.81 -1.24 -10.98
N ASN A 45 3.92 -0.78 -10.38
CA ASN A 45 4.79 -1.61 -9.55
C ASN A 45 4.38 -1.60 -8.06
N GLY A 46 3.29 -0.94 -7.68
CA GLY A 46 2.91 -0.73 -6.28
C GLY A 46 3.79 0.28 -5.54
N ASN A 47 4.58 1.08 -6.28
CA ASN A 47 5.42 2.13 -5.71
C ASN A 47 4.63 3.43 -5.54
N PRO A 48 4.66 4.09 -4.37
CA PRO A 48 3.98 5.35 -4.18
C PRO A 48 4.53 6.39 -5.14
N LEU A 49 3.61 7.03 -5.86
CA LEU A 49 3.91 8.09 -6.80
C LEU A 49 4.24 9.36 -6.00
N PRO A 50 5.37 10.03 -6.27
CA PRO A 50 5.55 11.39 -5.78
C PRO A 50 4.50 12.29 -6.43
N LEU A 51 3.78 13.05 -5.60
CA LEU A 51 2.86 14.10 -6.04
C LEU A 51 3.52 15.46 -5.80
N PRO A 52 3.54 16.38 -6.79
CA PRO A 52 2.93 16.26 -8.11
C PRO A 52 3.70 15.26 -9.01
N PRO A 53 2.99 14.48 -9.83
CA PRO A 53 3.62 13.56 -10.76
C PRO A 53 4.47 14.32 -11.79
N PRO A 54 5.63 13.80 -12.19
CA PRO A 54 6.51 14.49 -13.14
C PRO A 54 5.96 14.50 -14.58
N THR A 55 5.01 13.62 -14.91
CA THR A 55 4.42 13.52 -16.25
C THR A 55 2.99 12.99 -16.17
N ASP A 56 2.09 13.53 -17.00
CA ASP A 56 0.69 13.08 -17.15
C ASP A 56 0.53 11.70 -17.80
N ARG A 57 1.60 11.17 -18.42
CA ARG A 57 1.64 9.87 -19.11
C ARG A 57 1.94 8.69 -18.20
N MET A 58 2.05 8.89 -16.90
CA MET A 58 2.38 7.82 -15.96
C MET A 58 1.13 7.02 -15.59
N ILE A 59 1.28 5.69 -15.47
CA ILE A 59 0.18 4.81 -15.05
C ILE A 59 0.09 4.91 -13.52
N ALA A 60 -0.87 5.67 -13.05
CA ALA A 60 -1.11 5.86 -11.64
C ALA A 60 -2.40 5.15 -11.21
N TYR A 61 -2.36 4.54 -10.05
CA TYR A 61 -3.48 3.84 -9.44
C TYR A 61 -3.76 4.45 -8.08
N ARG A 62 -5.03 4.81 -7.81
CA ARG A 62 -5.46 5.32 -6.51
C ARG A 62 -6.02 4.18 -5.68
N LEU A 63 -5.67 4.13 -4.39
CA LEU A 63 -6.39 3.29 -3.44
C LEU A 63 -7.76 3.89 -3.15
N TYR A 64 -8.80 3.28 -3.68
CA TYR A 64 -10.19 3.73 -3.47
C TYR A 64 -10.92 2.90 -2.41
N LYS A 65 -10.47 1.67 -2.19
CA LYS A 65 -11.11 0.76 -1.25
C LYS A 65 -10.09 -0.14 -0.58
N MET A 66 -10.21 -0.27 0.73
CA MET A 66 -9.42 -1.19 1.54
C MET A 66 -10.36 -2.20 2.18
N ARG A 67 -9.99 -3.47 2.14
CA ARG A 67 -10.72 -4.55 2.80
C ARG A 67 -9.74 -5.33 3.67
N ARG A 68 -10.07 -5.42 4.95
CA ARG A 68 -9.35 -6.22 5.93
C ARG A 68 -10.08 -7.54 6.13
N VAL A 69 -9.38 -8.65 6.03
CA VAL A 69 -9.89 -10.00 6.28
C VAL A 69 -9.00 -10.61 7.35
N GLU A 70 -9.60 -10.99 8.47
CA GLU A 70 -8.91 -11.68 9.56
C GLU A 70 -9.37 -13.13 9.56
N GLU A 71 -8.48 -14.06 9.25
CA GLU A 71 -8.74 -15.50 9.28
C GLU A 71 -7.74 -16.22 10.19
N ARG A 72 -8.22 -16.83 11.28
CA ARG A 72 -7.45 -17.78 12.11
C ARG A 72 -6.02 -17.34 12.53
N GLY A 73 -5.78 -16.04 12.66
CA GLY A 73 -4.45 -15.51 12.98
C GLY A 73 -3.63 -15.10 11.76
N GLU A 74 -4.23 -14.99 10.60
CA GLU A 74 -3.68 -14.38 9.38
C GLU A 74 -4.54 -13.15 9.06
N LEU A 75 -3.87 -12.07 8.68
CA LEU A 75 -4.48 -10.80 8.36
C LEU A 75 -4.23 -10.49 6.88
N ASP A 76 -5.25 -10.63 6.05
CA ASP A 76 -5.20 -10.25 4.65
C ASP A 76 -5.76 -8.84 4.45
N LEU A 77 -4.94 -7.96 3.93
CA LEU A 77 -5.30 -6.59 3.58
C LEU A 77 -5.39 -6.47 2.06
N LEU A 78 -6.62 -6.45 1.54
CA LEU A 78 -6.90 -6.24 0.13
C LEU A 78 -7.08 -4.75 -0.17
N PHE A 79 -6.11 -4.22 -0.90
CA PHE A 79 -6.03 -2.86 -1.39
C PHE A 79 -6.56 -2.78 -2.81
N TYR A 80 -7.80 -2.34 -2.97
CA TYR A 80 -8.41 -2.15 -4.28
C TYR A 80 -7.98 -0.81 -4.89
N LEU A 81 -7.39 -0.94 -6.07
CA LEU A 81 -6.84 0.15 -6.85
C LEU A 81 -7.78 0.51 -8.00
N GLU A 82 -7.90 1.80 -8.28
CA GLU A 82 -8.56 2.33 -9.47
C GLU A 82 -7.52 3.00 -10.38
N LEU A 83 -7.62 2.83 -11.69
CA LEU A 83 -6.74 3.50 -12.64
C LEU A 83 -7.08 4.99 -12.68
N ILE A 84 -6.12 5.84 -12.35
CA ILE A 84 -6.23 7.28 -12.51
C ILE A 84 -5.94 7.61 -13.97
N PRO A 85 -6.88 8.23 -14.71
CA PRO A 85 -6.64 8.63 -16.07
C PRO A 85 -5.68 9.84 -16.14
N ALA A 86 -4.92 9.94 -17.23
CA ALA A 86 -3.93 11.00 -17.45
C ALA A 86 -4.48 12.43 -17.26
N TRP A 87 -5.75 12.67 -17.61
CA TRP A 87 -6.37 13.98 -17.44
C TRP A 87 -6.61 14.35 -15.97
N GLU A 88 -6.94 13.36 -15.12
CA GLU A 88 -7.10 13.58 -13.67
C GLU A 88 -5.72 13.80 -13.04
N LEU A 89 -4.73 13.01 -13.45
CA LEU A 89 -3.35 13.15 -13.03
C LEU A 89 -2.77 14.54 -13.40
N ALA A 90 -3.02 15.01 -14.63
CA ALA A 90 -2.64 16.34 -15.08
C ALA A 90 -3.35 17.46 -14.31
N SER A 91 -4.57 17.22 -13.82
CA SER A 91 -5.27 18.17 -12.97
C SER A 91 -4.62 18.31 -11.58
N MET A 92 -3.93 17.27 -11.08
CA MET A 92 -3.22 17.31 -9.80
C MET A 92 -1.86 18.03 -9.89
N MET A 93 -1.36 18.29 -11.10
CA MET A 93 -0.10 19.01 -11.35
C MET A 93 -0.27 20.54 -11.33
N ARG A 94 -1.50 21.05 -11.22
CA ARG A 94 -1.84 22.47 -11.40
C ARG A 94 -2.00 23.22 -10.08
#